data_AF-A0A076NS57-F1
#
_entry.id   AF-A0A076NS57-F1
#
_cell.length_a   1.000
_cell.length_b   1.000
_cell.length_c   1.000
_cell.angle_alpha   90.00
_cell.angle_beta   90.00
_cell.angle_gamma   90.00
#
_symmetry.space_group_name_H-M   'P 1'
#
loop_
_entity.id
_entity.type
_entity.pdbx_description
1 polymer ?
#
loop_
_entity_poly.entity_id
_entity_poly.type
_entity_poly.pdbx_seq_one_letter_code
_entity_poly.pdbx_strand_id
1 'polypeptide(L)'
;MTAALLAATVISAPAIPTAAAAEDETDWTGGRPLPEGTEVPYEPGYGSSWKSYDAIKLGNPDYRNSDVRGIRVVGSYKPDTIMCVMNFKGGVSECYADGKQAVELGWGAGGKIVTTDPVVAMFAPVVRSFVSLERQLSSSRG
;
A
#
# COMPACT_ATOMS: atom_id res chain seq x y z
N MET A 1 -62.44 4.16 -38.52
CA MET A 1 -61.72 2.98 -38.01
C MET A 1 -60.23 3.31 -38.04
N THR A 2 -59.57 3.02 -36.92
CA THR A 2 -58.28 3.50 -36.44
C THR A 2 -57.08 2.90 -37.19
N ALA A 3 -56.11 3.74 -37.57
CA ALA A 3 -54.78 3.31 -37.99
C ALA A 3 -53.79 3.61 -36.86
N ALA A 4 -53.16 2.56 -36.33
CA ALA A 4 -52.16 2.65 -35.26
C ALA A 4 -50.77 2.85 -35.88
N LEU A 5 -50.12 3.96 -35.56
CA LEU A 5 -48.69 4.17 -35.83
C LEU A 5 -47.88 3.57 -34.67
N LEU A 6 -47.12 2.53 -34.97
CA LEU A 6 -46.12 1.94 -34.08
C LEU A 6 -44.88 2.83 -34.07
N ALA A 7 -44.64 3.54 -32.96
CA ALA A 7 -43.36 4.20 -32.69
C ALA A 7 -42.47 3.23 -31.88
N ALA A 8 -41.39 2.75 -32.50
CA ALA A 8 -40.39 1.93 -31.83
C ALA A 8 -39.50 2.82 -30.95
N THR A 9 -39.67 2.71 -29.62
CA THR A 9 -38.75 3.30 -28.65
C THR A 9 -37.51 2.44 -28.52
N VAL A 10 -36.39 2.91 -29.07
CA VAL A 10 -35.08 2.31 -28.86
C VAL A 10 -34.65 2.66 -27.43
N ILE A 11 -34.62 1.66 -26.53
CA ILE A 11 -34.10 1.83 -25.18
C ILE A 11 -32.58 1.83 -25.30
N SER A 12 -31.98 3.02 -25.31
CA SER A 12 -30.54 3.16 -25.12
C SER A 12 -30.23 2.79 -23.67
N ALA A 13 -29.77 1.56 -23.45
CA ALA A 13 -29.22 1.18 -22.16
C ALA A 13 -27.96 2.02 -21.90
N PRO A 14 -27.79 2.61 -20.71
CA PRO A 14 -26.54 3.26 -20.35
C PRO A 14 -25.46 2.17 -20.31
N ALA A 15 -24.46 2.31 -21.17
CA ALA A 15 -23.24 1.53 -21.06
C ALA A 15 -22.60 1.87 -19.72
N ILE A 16 -22.69 0.96 -18.76
CA ILE A 16 -21.87 1.00 -17.55
C ILE A 16 -20.43 0.85 -18.06
N PRO A 17 -19.55 1.85 -17.89
CA PRO A 17 -18.14 1.64 -18.20
C PRO A 17 -17.66 0.52 -17.30
N THR A 18 -17.32 -0.61 -17.91
CA THR A 18 -16.58 -1.68 -17.27
C THR A 18 -15.30 -1.07 -16.69
N ALA A 19 -15.22 -1.04 -15.36
CA ALA A 19 -14.00 -0.80 -14.61
C ALA A 19 -13.02 -1.98 -14.88
N ALA A 20 -12.43 -1.97 -16.06
CA ALA A 20 -11.45 -2.95 -16.52
C ALA A 20 -10.14 -2.19 -16.77
N ALA A 21 -9.53 -1.63 -15.71
CA ALA A 21 -8.22 -0.97 -15.78
C ALA A 21 -7.60 -0.67 -14.39
N ALA A 22 -7.63 -1.59 -13.44
CA ALA A 22 -7.00 -1.35 -12.13
C ALA A 22 -6.06 -2.47 -11.64
N GLU A 23 -6.03 -3.62 -12.30
CA GLU A 23 -5.23 -4.77 -11.84
C GLU A 23 -3.78 -4.77 -12.38
N ASP A 24 -3.47 -3.99 -13.43
CA ASP A 24 -2.19 -4.03 -14.15
C ASP A 24 -1.13 -3.00 -13.72
N GLU A 25 -1.41 -2.13 -12.72
CA GLU A 25 -0.45 -1.08 -12.30
C GLU A 25 0.28 -1.39 -10.98
N THR A 26 0.24 -2.64 -10.51
CA THR A 26 1.03 -3.03 -9.33
C THR A 26 2.50 -3.20 -9.71
N ASP A 27 3.38 -2.38 -9.15
CA ASP A 27 4.81 -2.43 -9.45
C ASP A 27 5.54 -3.61 -8.77
N TRP A 28 6.83 -3.76 -9.06
CA TRP A 28 7.66 -4.84 -8.52
C TRP A 28 7.79 -4.82 -6.99
N THR A 29 7.52 -3.69 -6.34
CA THR A 29 7.51 -3.54 -4.88
C THR A 29 6.14 -3.83 -4.26
N GLY A 30 5.11 -4.02 -5.09
CA GLY A 30 3.72 -4.19 -4.66
C GLY A 30 2.96 -2.86 -4.53
N GLY A 31 3.55 -1.76 -4.98
CA GLY A 31 2.94 -0.45 -4.95
C GLY A 31 1.93 -0.28 -6.07
N ARG A 32 0.76 0.25 -5.74
CA ARG A 32 -0.29 0.64 -6.69
C ARG A 32 -0.34 2.15 -6.83
N PRO A 33 -0.85 2.69 -7.95
CA PRO A 33 -1.14 4.12 -8.05
C PRO A 33 -1.97 4.59 -6.86
N LEU A 34 -1.77 5.86 -6.47
CA LEU A 34 -2.65 6.47 -5.50
C LEU A 34 -4.05 6.67 -6.10
N PRO A 35 -5.12 6.57 -5.29
CA PRO A 35 -6.44 7.01 -5.71
C PRO A 35 -6.41 8.45 -6.23
N GLU A 36 -7.22 8.75 -7.24
CA GLU A 36 -7.32 10.11 -7.77
C GLU A 36 -7.69 11.11 -6.67
N GLY A 37 -7.03 12.27 -6.69
CA GLY A 37 -7.22 13.33 -5.69
C GLY A 37 -6.56 13.07 -4.33
N THR A 38 -5.77 12.00 -4.18
CA THR A 38 -4.99 11.79 -2.95
C THR A 38 -3.95 12.89 -2.79
N GLU A 39 -4.01 13.61 -1.66
CA GLU A 39 -2.99 14.60 -1.31
C GLU A 39 -1.67 13.92 -0.93
N VAL A 40 -0.57 14.42 -1.50
CA VAL A 40 0.78 13.94 -1.21
C VAL A 40 1.57 14.98 -0.43
N PRO A 41 2.44 14.59 0.53
CA PRO A 41 3.18 15.52 1.37
C PRO A 41 4.16 16.43 0.60
N TYR A 42 4.75 15.92 -0.48
CA TYR A 42 5.70 16.64 -1.35
C TYR A 42 5.86 15.88 -2.67
N GLU A 43 6.46 16.52 -3.68
CA GLU A 43 6.80 15.86 -4.96
C GLU A 43 8.04 14.97 -4.79
N PRO A 44 7.97 13.63 -4.99
CA PRO A 44 9.01 12.69 -4.54
C PRO A 44 10.33 12.70 -5.34
N GLY A 45 10.52 13.64 -6.26
CA GLY A 45 11.75 13.81 -7.03
C GLY A 45 11.91 12.78 -8.17
N TYR A 46 12.94 12.96 -8.99
CA TYR A 46 13.13 12.16 -10.21
C TYR A 46 13.28 10.66 -9.91
N GLY A 47 12.51 9.83 -10.63
CA GLY A 47 12.56 8.38 -10.51
C GLY A 47 11.88 7.83 -9.25
N SER A 48 11.13 8.66 -8.54
CA SER A 48 10.29 8.25 -7.41
C SER A 48 8.84 8.64 -7.66
N SER A 49 7.92 7.93 -7.02
CA SER A 49 6.49 8.25 -7.05
C SER A 49 5.83 7.81 -5.75
N TRP A 50 4.77 8.50 -5.34
CA TRP A 50 3.93 8.01 -4.26
C TRP A 50 3.07 6.86 -4.75
N LYS A 51 3.01 5.80 -3.94
CA LYS A 51 2.25 4.59 -4.23
C LYS A 51 1.50 4.15 -2.98
N SER A 52 0.35 3.51 -3.19
CA SER A 52 -0.43 2.86 -2.15
C SER A 52 0.01 1.40 -2.03
N TYR A 53 0.26 0.94 -0.81
CA TYR A 53 0.65 -0.45 -0.51
C TYR A 53 -0.32 -1.06 0.48
N ASP A 54 -0.52 -2.37 0.41
CA ASP A 54 -1.25 -3.09 1.45
C ASP A 54 -0.52 -2.99 2.80
N ALA A 55 -1.29 -2.68 3.84
CA ALA A 55 -0.82 -2.61 5.21
C ALA A 55 -1.04 -3.95 5.91
N ILE A 56 0.04 -4.70 6.08
CA ILE A 56 0.03 -6.02 6.70
C ILE A 56 0.29 -5.84 8.19
N LYS A 57 -0.78 -5.92 8.97
CA LYS A 57 -0.81 -5.61 10.40
C LYS A 57 -0.20 -6.74 11.23
N LEU A 58 0.46 -6.39 12.33
CA LEU A 58 0.97 -7.39 13.28
C LEU A 58 -0.15 -8.32 13.76
N GLY A 59 0.05 -9.63 13.66
CA GLY A 59 -0.96 -10.66 13.93
C GLY A 59 -1.60 -11.25 12.67
N ASN A 60 -1.42 -10.62 11.51
CA ASN A 60 -1.72 -11.25 10.24
C ASN A 60 -0.76 -12.45 10.01
N PRO A 61 -1.24 -13.64 9.60
CA PRO A 61 -0.40 -14.80 9.30
C PRO A 61 0.73 -14.51 8.30
N ASP A 62 0.49 -13.63 7.33
CA ASP A 62 1.44 -13.25 6.28
C ASP A 62 2.44 -12.16 6.70
N TYR A 63 2.37 -11.70 7.94
CA TYR A 63 3.24 -10.63 8.44
C TYR A 63 4.74 -10.94 8.27
N ARG A 64 5.14 -12.22 8.37
CA ARG A 64 6.53 -12.65 8.16
C ARG A 64 6.78 -13.32 6.82
N ASN A 65 5.77 -13.43 5.97
CA ASN A 65 5.85 -14.09 4.67
C ASN A 65 6.49 -13.14 3.64
N SER A 66 7.71 -13.43 3.21
CA SER A 66 8.44 -12.61 2.23
C SER A 66 7.81 -12.60 0.85
N ASP A 67 6.99 -13.60 0.52
CA ASP A 67 6.34 -13.71 -0.79
C ASP A 67 5.12 -12.78 -0.89
N VAL A 68 4.62 -12.28 0.25
CA VAL A 68 3.51 -11.34 0.32
C VAL A 68 4.05 -9.91 0.33
N ARG A 69 3.83 -9.21 -0.78
CA ARG A 69 4.19 -7.80 -0.96
C ARG A 69 3.25 -6.91 -0.13
N GLY A 70 3.82 -5.85 0.44
CA GLY A 70 3.11 -4.91 1.30
C GLY A 70 3.97 -4.42 2.45
N ILE A 71 3.48 -3.42 3.15
CA ILE A 71 4.19 -2.77 4.24
C ILE A 71 3.72 -3.34 5.56
N ARG A 72 4.66 -3.78 6.38
CA ARG A 72 4.37 -4.32 7.70
C ARG A 72 4.12 -3.18 8.67
N VAL A 73 2.99 -3.20 9.36
CA VAL A 73 2.62 -2.13 10.30
C VAL A 73 2.49 -2.67 11.72
N VAL A 74 3.22 -2.04 12.64
CA VAL A 74 3.19 -2.35 14.09
C VAL A 74 2.42 -1.27 14.83
N GLY A 75 1.61 -1.68 15.81
CA GLY A 75 0.80 -0.78 16.65
C GLY A 75 -0.60 -0.56 16.08
N SER A 76 -1.29 0.42 16.64
CA SER A 76 -2.65 0.77 16.22
C SER A 76 -2.66 1.40 14.83
N TYR A 77 -3.08 0.61 13.83
CA TYR A 77 -3.30 1.07 12.46
C TYR A 77 -4.59 0.48 11.89
N LYS A 78 -5.55 1.34 11.55
CA LYS A 78 -6.86 0.92 11.05
C LYS A 78 -6.90 0.73 9.53
N PRO A 79 -6.35 1.65 8.71
CA PRO A 79 -6.42 1.51 7.25
C PRO A 79 -5.81 0.20 6.76
N ASP A 80 -6.30 -0.30 5.64
CA ASP A 80 -5.78 -1.51 4.99
C ASP A 80 -4.68 -1.18 3.97
N THR A 81 -4.44 0.10 3.71
CA THR A 81 -3.38 0.58 2.83
C THR A 81 -2.59 1.71 3.46
N ILE A 82 -1.31 1.79 3.14
CA ILE A 82 -0.42 2.88 3.54
C ILE A 82 0.27 3.46 2.31
N MET A 83 0.44 4.78 2.30
CA MET A 83 1.12 5.47 1.22
C MET A 83 2.62 5.47 1.47
N CYS A 84 3.43 5.07 0.50
CA CYS A 84 4.87 5.18 0.59
C CYS A 84 5.48 5.69 -0.72
N VAL A 85 6.66 6.27 -0.62
CA VAL A 85 7.47 6.60 -1.78
C VAL A 85 8.07 5.32 -2.33
N MET A 86 7.83 5.05 -3.61
CA MET A 86 8.55 4.06 -4.40
C MET A 86 9.64 4.78 -5.17
N ASN A 87 10.89 4.32 -5.06
CA ASN A 87 11.98 4.71 -5.93
C ASN A 87 12.30 3.57 -6.90
N PHE A 88 12.43 3.88 -8.19
CA PHE A 88 12.62 2.87 -9.24
C PHE A 88 13.87 1.99 -9.03
N LYS A 89 14.92 2.50 -8.37
CA LYS A 89 16.14 1.74 -8.05
C LYS A 89 16.17 1.26 -6.60
N GLY A 90 15.70 2.09 -5.67
CA GLY A 90 15.81 1.86 -4.23
C GLY A 90 14.66 1.07 -3.59
N GLY A 91 13.58 0.84 -4.33
CA GLY A 91 12.36 0.23 -3.80
C GLY A 91 11.61 1.18 -2.87
N VAL A 92 10.98 0.64 -1.82
CA VAL A 92 10.12 1.43 -0.93
C VAL A 92 10.93 2.22 0.10
N SER A 93 10.74 3.53 0.11
CA SER A 93 11.30 4.44 1.11
C SER A 93 10.19 5.00 2.03
N GLU A 94 10.15 6.29 2.29
CA GLU A 94 9.33 6.91 3.33
C GLU A 94 7.85 6.55 3.20
N CYS A 95 7.20 6.24 4.32
CA CYS A 95 5.78 5.95 4.37
C CYS A 95 5.04 7.05 5.14
N TYR A 96 3.83 7.36 4.70
CA TYR A 96 2.93 8.32 5.32
C TYR A 96 1.57 7.66 5.51
N ALA A 97 0.95 8.00 6.64
CA ALA A 97 -0.44 7.70 6.91
C ALA A 97 -1.11 8.92 7.51
N ASP A 98 -2.31 9.23 7.03
CA ASP A 98 -3.12 10.35 7.52
C ASP A 98 -2.31 11.68 7.57
N GLY A 99 -1.51 11.94 6.53
CA GLY A 99 -0.68 13.14 6.41
C GLY A 99 0.54 13.18 7.33
N LYS A 100 0.83 12.13 8.10
CA LYS A 100 1.98 12.03 9.00
C LYS A 100 2.97 10.98 8.53
N GLN A 101 4.26 11.31 8.63
CA GLN A 101 5.31 10.36 8.33
C GLN A 101 5.28 9.21 9.36
N ALA A 102 5.26 7.98 8.86
CA ALA A 102 5.39 6.79 9.68
C ALA A 102 6.85 6.63 10.12
N VAL A 103 7.05 6.16 11.35
CA VAL A 103 8.38 5.85 11.88
C VAL A 103 8.81 4.51 11.33
N GLU A 104 9.92 4.50 10.58
CA GLU A 104 10.52 3.26 10.10
C GLU A 104 11.11 2.46 11.27
N LEU A 105 10.76 1.18 11.36
CA LEU A 105 11.26 0.22 12.35
C LEU A 105 12.29 -0.75 11.76
N GLY A 106 12.55 -0.65 10.46
CA GLY A 106 13.55 -1.42 9.73
C GLY A 106 12.92 -2.39 8.73
N TRP A 107 13.68 -3.43 8.39
CA TRP A 107 13.27 -4.47 7.45
C TRP A 107 13.36 -5.82 8.16
N GLY A 108 12.23 -6.50 8.32
CA GLY A 108 12.16 -7.85 8.88
C GLY A 108 12.06 -8.92 7.78
N ALA A 109 11.78 -10.16 8.17
CA ALA A 109 11.66 -11.29 7.25
C ALA A 109 10.59 -11.07 6.16
N GLY A 110 9.48 -10.41 6.50
CA GLY A 110 8.40 -10.13 5.54
C GLY A 110 8.58 -8.85 4.71
N GLY A 111 9.58 -8.01 4.99
CA GLY A 111 9.78 -6.74 4.29
C GLY A 111 9.83 -5.52 5.22
N LYS A 112 9.55 -4.34 4.67
CA LYS A 112 9.63 -3.05 5.39
C LYS A 112 8.62 -3.00 6.52
N ILE A 113 9.09 -2.59 7.71
CA ILE A 113 8.30 -2.43 8.93
C ILE A 113 8.24 -0.96 9.31
N VAL A 114 7.04 -0.45 9.55
CA VAL A 114 6.78 0.92 10.01
C VAL A 114 5.77 0.94 11.15
N THR A 115 5.68 2.08 11.84
CA THR A 115 4.61 2.35 12.80
C THR A 115 4.12 3.79 12.69
N THR A 116 2.84 3.99 12.92
CA THR A 116 2.20 5.30 13.11
C THR A 116 1.72 5.47 14.55
N ASP A 117 1.89 4.45 15.39
CA ASP A 117 1.46 4.44 16.77
C ASP A 117 2.49 5.20 17.62
N PRO A 118 2.10 6.27 18.33
CA PRO A 118 3.03 7.08 19.11
C PRO A 118 3.69 6.30 20.24
N VAL A 119 3.02 5.29 20.80
CA VAL A 119 3.58 4.44 21.85
C VAL A 119 4.68 3.56 21.26
N VAL A 120 4.42 2.91 20.12
CA VAL A 120 5.43 2.07 19.45
C VAL A 120 6.60 2.93 18.94
N ALA A 121 6.31 4.11 18.39
CA ALA A 121 7.31 5.06 17.91
C ALA A 121 8.30 5.48 19.02
N MET A 122 7.81 5.67 20.26
CA MET A 122 8.67 5.98 21.42
C MET A 122 9.71 4.88 21.69
N PHE A 123 9.35 3.62 21.42
CA PHE A 123 10.23 2.46 21.58
C PHE A 123 10.93 2.05 20.28
N ALA A 124 10.88 2.86 19.21
CA ALA A 124 11.47 2.53 17.91
C ALA A 124 12.94 2.06 17.98
N PRO A 125 13.83 2.65 18.79
CA PRO A 125 15.21 2.16 18.92
C PRO A 125 15.30 0.70 19.37
N VAL A 126 14.48 0.33 20.36
CA VAL A 126 14.44 -1.04 20.91
C VAL A 126 13.81 -2.00 19.90
N VAL A 127 12.70 -1.60 19.28
CA VAL A 127 12.03 -2.42 18.25
C VAL A 127 12.95 -2.67 17.05
N ARG A 128 13.69 -1.66 16.60
CA ARG A 128 14.68 -1.78 15.53
C ARG A 128 15.77 -2.82 15.86
N SER A 129 16.22 -2.89 17.11
CA SER A 129 17.19 -3.92 17.54
C SER A 129 16.64 -5.32 17.36
N PHE A 130 15.38 -5.56 17.74
CA PHE A 130 14.74 -6.86 17.56
C PHE A 130 14.49 -7.20 16.10
N VAL A 131 14.05 -6.23 15.28
CA VAL A 131 13.85 -6.41 13.83
C VAL A 131 15.17 -6.77 13.14
N SER A 132 16.27 -6.10 13.51
CA SER A 132 17.60 -6.41 12.99
C SER A 132 18.03 -7.84 13.33
N LEU A 133 17.82 -8.26 14.58
CA LEU A 133 18.14 -9.62 15.03
C LEU A 133 17.28 -10.68 14.30
N GLU A 134 15.97 -10.44 14.16
CA GLU A 134 15.08 -11.31 13.38
C GLU A 134 15.58 -11.47 11.95
N ARG A 135 15.96 -10.37 11.29
CA ARG A 135 16.51 -10.41 9.93
C ARG A 135 17.78 -11.25 9.87
N GLN A 136 18.73 -11.02 10.77
CA GLN A 136 19.98 -11.78 10.85
C GLN A 136 19.72 -13.28 11.00
N LEU A 137 18.83 -13.66 11.92
CA LEU A 137 18.47 -15.05 12.19
C LEU A 137 17.70 -15.72 11.04
N SER A 138 16.91 -14.96 10.28
CA SER A 138 16.24 -15.47 9.08
C SER A 138 17.23 -15.68 7.93
N SER A 139 18.20 -14.78 7.77
CA SER A 139 19.19 -14.83 6.69
C SER A 139 20.25 -15.92 6.89
N SER A 140 20.53 -16.32 8.12
CA SER A 140 21.50 -17.39 8.43
C SER A 140 20.94 -18.80 8.26
N ARG A 141 19.64 -18.94 7.99
CA ARG A 141 18.95 -20.21 7.75
C ARG A 141 18.70 -20.51 6.26
N GLY A 142 19.12 -19.60 5.37
CA GLY A 142 19.02 -19.74 3.90
C GLY A 142 20.26 -20.36 3.27
#